data_AF-A0A966IKW5-F1
#
_entry.id   AF-A0A966IKW5-F1
#
_cell.length_a   1.000
_cell.length_b   1.000
_cell.length_c   1.000
_cell.angle_alpha   90.00
_cell.angle_beta   90.00
_cell.angle_gamma   90.00
#
_symmetry.space_group_name_H-M   'P 1'
#
loop_
_entity.id
_entity.type
_entity.pdbx_description
1 polymer ?
#
loop_
_entity_poly.entity_id
_entity_poly.type
_entity_poly.pdbx_seq_one_letter_code
_entity_poly.pdbx_strand_id
1 'polypeptide(L)' 'DDRQAFHLLMMLFVCRRWQGRPQPIEGGALKWVRPQQLRDYPMPDADIPLISAIQDLL' A
#
# COMPACT_ATOMS: atom_id res chain seq x y z
N ASP A 1 -28.04 14.34 -3.99
CA ASP A 1 -26.71 14.73 -4.52
C ASP A 1 -26.12 13.49 -5.16
N ASP A 2 -25.94 13.55 -6.47
CA ASP A 2 -25.82 12.41 -7.39
C ASP A 2 -24.36 11.91 -7.50
N ARG A 3 -23.69 11.76 -6.36
CA ARG A 3 -22.36 11.14 -6.31
C ARG A 3 -22.54 9.63 -6.29
N GLN A 4 -22.61 9.04 -7.48
CA GLN A 4 -22.55 7.59 -7.65
C GLN A 4 -21.39 7.04 -6.82
N ALA A 5 -21.70 6.16 -5.87
CA ALA A 5 -20.69 5.35 -5.21
C ALA A 5 -20.00 4.51 -6.29
N PHE A 6 -18.75 4.83 -6.60
CA PHE A 6 -17.98 4.03 -7.53
C PHE A 6 -17.40 2.83 -6.78
N HIS A 7 -17.42 1.67 -7.43
CA HIS A 7 -16.74 0.49 -6.92
C HIS A 7 -15.25 0.63 -7.26
N LEU A 8 -14.42 0.84 -6.25
CA LEU A 8 -12.97 0.83 -6.41
C LEU A 8 -12.48 -0.61 -6.51
N LEU A 9 -11.84 -0.94 -7.64
CA LEU A 9 -11.02 -2.15 -7.75
C LEU A 9 -9.55 -1.76 -7.53
N MET A 10 -8.94 -2.32 -6.48
CA MET A 10 -7.54 -2.07 -6.14
C MET A 10 -6.72 -3.34 -6.33
N MET A 11 -5.70 -3.27 -7.20
CA MET A 11 -4.81 -4.41 -7.46
C MET A 11 -3.55 -4.31 -6.60
N LEU A 12 -3.18 -5.40 -5.93
CA LEU A 12 -1.95 -5.53 -5.15
C LEU A 12 -0.93 -6.39 -5.91
N PHE A 13 0.31 -5.90 -6.03
CA PHE A 13 1.41 -6.61 -6.71
C PHE A 13 2.64 -6.70 -5.81
N VAL A 14 3.32 -7.84 -5.83
CA VAL A 14 4.61 -8.04 -5.15
C VAL A 14 5.75 -7.90 -6.15
N CYS A 15 6.64 -6.95 -5.91
CA CYS A 15 7.85 -6.74 -6.70
C CYS A 15 9.10 -7.10 -5.88
N ARG A 16 9.84 -8.14 -6.30
CA ARG A 16 11.08 -8.58 -5.62
C ARG A 16 12.36 -8.15 -6.35
N ARG A 17 12.25 -7.70 -7.60
CA ARG A 17 13.38 -7.24 -8.41
C ARG A 17 13.00 -5.98 -9.17
N TRP A 18 13.83 -4.95 -9.02
CA TRP A 18 13.73 -3.68 -9.73
C TRP A 18 15.12 -3.12 -9.97
N GLN A 19 15.21 -2.05 -10.76
CA GLN A 19 16.46 -1.34 -11.05
C GLN A 19 16.49 -0.01 -10.31
N GLY A 20 17.65 0.37 -9.77
CA GLY A 20 17.83 1.59 -9.00
C GLY A 20 17.32 1.51 -7.55
N ARG A 21 17.28 2.66 -6.87
CA ARG A 21 16.77 2.81 -5.51
C ARG A 21 15.48 3.63 -5.54
N PRO A 22 14.40 3.22 -4.85
CA PRO A 22 13.18 4.04 -4.76
C PRO A 22 13.46 5.42 -4.17
N GLN A 23 12.93 6.46 -4.83
CA GLN A 23 13.04 7.86 -4.43
C GLN A 23 11.67 8.54 -4.47
N PRO A 24 11.36 9.45 -3.54
CA PRO A 24 10.10 10.20 -3.56
C PRO A 24 10.17 11.33 -4.61
N ILE A 25 9.57 11.11 -5.79
CA ILE A 25 9.62 12.08 -6.91
C ILE A 25 8.45 13.07 -6.87
N GLU A 26 7.22 12.60 -6.59
CA GLU A 26 6.00 13.44 -6.58
C GLU A 26 5.52 13.81 -5.16
N GLY A 27 6.37 13.62 -4.15
CA GLY A 27 6.13 14.03 -2.76
C GLY A 27 6.13 12.88 -1.74
N GLY A 28 6.04 13.25 -0.45
CA GLY A 28 5.98 12.32 0.68
C GLY A 28 7.34 11.82 1.18
N ALA A 29 7.30 11.06 2.28
CA ALA A 29 8.45 10.36 2.83
C ALA A 29 8.33 8.85 2.55
N LEU A 30 9.41 8.22 2.11
CA LEU A 30 9.48 6.77 1.99
C LEU A 30 9.95 6.16 3.31
N LYS A 31 9.31 5.07 3.72
CA LYS A 31 9.74 4.26 4.86
C LYS A 31 9.73 2.79 4.51
N TRP A 32 10.87 2.13 4.72
CA TRP A 32 10.96 0.68 4.69
C TRP A 32 10.47 0.13 6.03
N VAL A 33 9.43 -0.69 5.98
CA VAL A 33 8.76 -1.23 7.17
C VAL A 33 8.72 -2.74 7.08
N ARG A 34 8.85 -3.42 8.23
CA ARG A 34 8.61 -4.86 8.28
C ARG A 34 7.10 -5.13 8.15
N PRO A 35 6.67 -6.21 7.49
CA PRO A 35 5.24 -6.50 7.29
C PRO A 35 4.43 -6.51 8.59
N GLN A 36 5.02 -6.99 9.69
CA GLN A 36 4.36 -7.07 11.00
C GLN A 36 4.05 -5.70 11.60
N GLN A 37 4.77 -4.65 11.19
CA GLN A 37 4.63 -3.29 11.70
C GLN A 37 3.67 -2.43 10.86
N LEU A 38 3.10 -2.97 9.77
CA LEU A 38 2.24 -2.20 8.87
C LEU A 38 1.04 -1.57 9.59
N ARG A 39 0.49 -2.24 10.62
CA ARG A 39 -0.63 -1.73 11.42
C ARG A 39 -0.31 -0.49 12.24
N ASP A 40 0.97 -0.18 12.45
CA ASP A 40 1.42 0.98 13.22
C ASP A 40 1.39 2.28 12.39
N TYR A 41 1.07 2.19 11.10
CA TYR A 41 1.05 3.33 10.18
C TYR A 41 -0.38 3.70 9.81
N PRO A 42 -0.72 5.00 9.77
CA PRO A 42 -2.03 5.44 9.31
C PRO A 42 -2.21 5.04 7.84
N MET A 43 -3.32 4.39 7.54
CA MET A 43 -3.70 3.94 6.20
C MET A 43 -5.14 4.33 5.91
N PRO A 44 -5.51 4.57 4.64
CA PRO A 44 -6.91 4.69 4.25
C PRO A 44 -7.67 3.38 4.52
N ASP A 45 -8.98 3.49 4.75
CA ASP A 45 -9.83 2.33 5.09
C ASP A 45 -9.80 1.23 4.01
N ALA A 46 -9.60 1.61 2.74
CA ALA A 46 -9.52 0.67 1.62
C ALA A 46 -8.25 -0.21 1.64
N ASP A 47 -7.18 0.25 2.30
CA ASP A 47 -5.87 -0.41 2.33
C ASP A 47 -5.71 -1.34 3.55
N ILE A 48 -6.45 -1.08 4.63
CA ILE A 48 -6.39 -1.89 5.87
C ILE A 48 -6.56 -3.40 5.60
N PRO A 49 -7.53 -3.85 4.77
CA PRO A 49 -7.68 -5.26 4.45
C PRO A 49 -6.48 -5.88 3.70
N LEU A 50 -5.67 -5.07 3.01
CA LEU A 50 -4.51 -5.55 2.26
C LEU A 50 -3.34 -5.93 3.18
N ILE A 51 -3.30 -5.42 4.41
CA ILE A 51 -2.21 -5.68 5.37
C ILE A 51 -2.04 -7.18 5.62
N SER A 52 -3.13 -7.94 5.80
CA SER A 52 -3.02 -9.39 6.02
C SER A 52 -2.46 -10.10 4.80
N ALA A 53 -2.91 -9.74 3.59
CA ALA A 53 -2.38 -10.31 2.36
C ALA A 53 -0.88 -10.03 2.20
N ILE A 54 -0.43 -8.81 2.52
CA ILE A 54 0.99 -8.45 2.49
C ILE A 54 1.80 -9.26 3.53
N GLN A 55 1.26 -9.47 4.73
CA GLN A 55 1.90 -10.25 5.79
C GLN A 55 2.07 -11.72 5.42
N ASP A 56 1.13 -12.30 4.66
CA ASP A 56 1.22 -13.68 4.20
C ASP A 56 2.19 -13.84 3.00
N LEU A 57 2.36 -12.79 2.19
CA LEU A 57 3.18 -12.83 0.97
C LEU A 57 4.68 -12.56 1.19
N LEU A 58 5.07 -11.94 2.32
CA LEU A 58 6.43 -11.43 2.57
C LEU A 58 7.10 -12.10 3.78
#